data_AF-A0A8T4U4W2-F1
#
_entry.id   AF-A0A8T4U4W2-F1
#
_cell.length_a   1.000
_cell.length_b   1.000
_cell.length_c   1.000
_cell.angle_alpha   90.00
_cell.angle_beta   90.00
_cell.angle_gamma   90.00
#
_symmetry.space_group_name_H-M   'P 1'
#
loop_
_entity.id
_entity.type
_entity.pdbx_description
1 polymer ?
#
loop_
_entity_poly.entity_id
_entity_poly.type
_entity_poly.pdbx_seq_one_letter_code
_entity_poly.pdbx_strand_id
1 'polypeptide(L)' 'MARNTWEIVALVLLVVGGLNWGLFGAFSFNVVDTVFGAGSVVARIVYVLVGVSAIYALFFAFKE' A
#
# COMPACT_ATOMS: atom_id res chain seq x y z
N MET A 1 -8.00 -15.05 17.68
CA MET A 1 -8.78 -14.33 16.65
C MET A 1 -8.16 -14.63 15.30
N ALA A 2 -8.86 -15.32 14.41
CA ALA A 2 -8.33 -15.62 13.08
C ALA A 2 -8.35 -14.33 12.24
N ARG A 3 -7.26 -14.04 11.53
CA ARG A 3 -7.15 -12.87 10.67
C ARG A 3 -8.16 -12.98 9.53
N ASN A 4 -9.00 -11.96 9.35
CA ASN A 4 -10.00 -11.99 8.28
C ASN A 4 -9.37 -11.66 6.92
N THR A 5 -10.07 -11.96 5.83
CA THR A 5 -9.56 -11.74 4.47
C THR A 5 -9.21 -10.28 4.21
N TRP A 6 -9.99 -9.34 4.75
CA TRP A 6 -9.78 -7.90 4.56
C TRP A 6 -8.52 -7.38 5.24
N GLU A 7 -8.21 -7.87 6.43
CA GLU A 7 -6.96 -7.61 7.14
C GLU A 7 -5.75 -8.12 6.34
N ILE A 8 -5.86 -9.31 5.73
CA ILE A 8 -4.79 -9.84 4.88
C ILE A 8 -4.58 -8.95 3.65
N VAL A 9 -5.65 -8.56 2.97
CA VAL A 9 -5.59 -7.67 1.80
C VAL A 9 -4.95 -6.33 2.17
N ALA A 10 -5.39 -5.73 3.27
CA ALA A 10 -4.84 -4.47 3.76
C ALA A 10 -3.34 -4.58 4.09
N LEU A 11 -2.92 -5.69 4.72
CA LEU A 11 -1.52 -5.94 5.02
C LEU A 11 -0.66 -6.12 3.77
N VAL A 12 -1.15 -6.86 2.76
CA VAL A 12 -0.44 -7.01 1.49
C VAL A 12 -0.24 -5.65 0.82
N LEU A 13 -1.29 -4.83 0.76
CA LEU A 13 -1.21 -3.49 0.18
C LEU A 13 -0.27 -2.57 0.98
N LEU A 14 -0.25 -2.68 2.30
CA LEU A 14 0.69 -1.96 3.15
C LEU A 14 2.15 -2.36 2.91
N VAL A 15 2.43 -3.66 2.76
CA VAL A 15 3.78 -4.14 2.44
C VAL A 15 4.22 -3.63 1.08
N VAL A 16 3.35 -3.72 0.07
CA VAL A 16 3.62 -3.19 -1.28
C VAL A 16 3.89 -1.67 -1.23
N GLY A 17 3.04 -0.93 -0.53
CA GLY A 17 3.19 0.52 -0.35
C GLY A 17 4.49 0.89 0.38
N GLY A 18 4.77 0.22 1.50
CA GLY A 18 5.97 0.46 2.30
C GLY A 18 7.26 0.15 1.53
N LEU A 19 7.28 -0.95 0.76
CA LEU A 19 8.41 -1.27 -0.11
C LEU A 19 8.59 -0.23 -1.23
N ASN A 20 7.50 0.20 -1.88
CA ASN A 20 7.57 1.25 -2.91
C ASN A 20 8.15 2.56 -2.35
N TRP A 21 7.67 3.01 -1.19
CA TRP A 21 8.19 4.22 -0.54
C TRP A 21 9.61 4.05 -0.03
N GLY A 22 9.97 2.88 0.50
CA GLY A 22 11.34 2.58 0.91
C GLY A 22 12.33 2.64 -0.25
N LEU A 23 11.96 2.08 -1.40
CA LEU A 23 12.77 2.14 -2.62
C LEU A 23 12.85 3.56 -3.19
N PHE A 24 11.76 4.32 -3.14
CA PHE A 24 11.77 5.72 -3.55
C PHE A 24 12.66 6.58 -2.64
N GLY A 25 12.60 6.38 -1.33
CA GLY A 25 13.45 7.09 -0.38
C GLY A 25 14.94 6.73 -0.51
N ALA A 26 15.26 5.45 -0.73
CA ALA A 26 16.65 4.98 -0.80
C ALA A 26 17.31 5.21 -2.17
N PHE A 27 16.56 5.04 -3.26
CA PHE A 27 17.12 5.00 -4.63
C PHE A 27 16.41 5.94 -5.60
N SER A 28 15.44 6.75 -5.15
CA SER A 28 14.54 7.53 -6.03
C SER A 28 13.82 6.67 -7.07
N PHE A 29 13.65 5.37 -6.77
CA PHE A 29 13.03 4.40 -7.65
C PHE A 29 11.58 4.13 -7.24
N ASN A 30 10.63 4.47 -8.11
CA ASN A 30 9.22 4.22 -7.90
C ASN A 30 8.76 2.99 -8.71
N VAL A 31 8.54 1.87 -8.00
CA VAL A 31 8.13 0.60 -8.61
C VAL A 31 6.75 0.71 -9.25
N VAL A 32 5.81 1.34 -8.55
CA VAL A 32 4.42 1.46 -9.02
C VAL A 32 4.37 2.27 -10.32
N ASP A 33 5.09 3.39 -10.39
CA ASP A 33 5.20 4.18 -11.61
C ASP A 33 5.97 3.44 -12.72
N THR A 34 6.97 2.64 -12.37
CA THR A 34 7.75 1.86 -13.35
C THR A 34 6.90 0.78 -14.01
N VAL A 35 6.01 0.12 -13.26
CA VAL A 35 5.17 -0.96 -13.77
C VAL A 35 3.92 -0.43 -14.49
N PHE A 36 3.25 0.57 -13.91
CA PHE A 36 1.96 1.05 -14.41
C PHE A 36 2.05 2.35 -15.22
N GLY A 37 3.24 2.92 -15.36
CA GLY A 37 3.48 4.21 -16.01
C GLY A 37 3.32 5.37 -15.04
N ALA A 38 4.33 6.26 -15.02
CA ALA A 38 4.32 7.46 -14.20
C ALA A 38 3.10 8.34 -14.52
N GLY A 39 2.35 8.71 -13.48
CA GLY A 39 1.15 9.54 -13.61
C GLY A 39 -0.08 8.84 -14.21
N SER A 40 0.00 7.54 -14.50
CA SER A 40 -1.14 6.81 -15.06
C SER A 40 -2.30 6.70 -14.06
N VAL A 41 -3.52 6.58 -14.58
CA VAL A 41 -4.72 6.38 -13.76
C VAL A 41 -4.59 5.12 -12.90
N VAL A 42 -3.97 4.07 -13.44
CA VAL A 42 -3.77 2.80 -12.73
C VAL A 42 -2.80 2.97 -11.56
N ALA A 43 -1.66 3.65 -11.75
CA ALA A 43 -0.72 3.95 -10.67
C ALA A 43 -1.41 4.73 -9.53
N ARG A 44 -2.23 5.73 -9.88
CA ARG A 44 -3.01 6.51 -8.92
C ARG A 44 -3.99 5.65 -8.13
N ILE A 45 -4.68 4.71 -8.79
CA ILE A 45 -5.58 3.77 -8.11
C ILE A 45 -4.80 2.92 -7.10
N VAL A 46 -3.61 2.40 -7.47
CA VAL A 46 -2.77 1.63 -6.54
C VAL A 46 -2.42 2.46 -5.31
N TYR A 47 -1.98 3.72 -5.48
CA TYR A 47 -1.65 4.58 -4.34
C TYR A 47 -2.87 4.86 -3.44
N VAL A 48 -4.05 5.05 -4.02
CA VAL A 48 -5.29 5.21 -3.25
C VAL A 48 -5.61 3.94 -2.45
N LEU A 49 -5.49 2.76 -3.05
CA LEU A 49 -5.73 1.48 -2.36
C LEU A 49 -4.74 1.25 -1.21
N VAL A 50 -3.47 1.59 -1.40
CA VAL A 50 -2.46 1.58 -0.33
C VAL A 50 -2.86 2.52 0.80
N GLY A 51 -3.26 3.75 0.49
CA GLY A 51 -3.71 4.73 1.49
C GLY A 51 -4.94 4.28 2.28
N VAL A 52 -5.96 3.75 1.59
CA VAL A 52 -7.16 3.19 2.23
C VAL A 52 -6.80 2.00 3.12
N SER A 53 -5.86 1.16 2.69
CA SER A 53 -5.39 0.02 3.49
C SER A 53 -4.66 0.45 4.75
N ALA A 54 -3.89 1.53 4.70
CA ALA A 54 -3.25 2.11 5.87
C ALA A 54 -4.29 2.64 6.87
N ILE A 55 -5.30 3.36 6.39
CA ILE A 55 -6.40 3.84 7.22
C ILE A 55 -7.15 2.66 7.86
N TYR A 56 -7.49 1.64 7.09
CA TYR A 56 -8.12 0.42 7.60
C TYR A 56 -7.25 -0.22 8.70
N ALA A 57 -5.96 -0.45 8.43
CA ALA A 57 -5.07 -1.05 9.40
C ALA A 57 -4.93 -0.22 10.68
N LEU A 58 -4.97 1.12 10.63
CA LEU A 58 -4.97 1.97 11.82
C LEU A 58 -6.20 1.67 12.71
N PHE A 59 -7.40 1.58 12.14
CA PHE A 59 -8.61 1.30 12.91
C PHE A 59 -8.59 -0.08 13.57
N PHE A 60 -7.89 -1.07 13.00
CA PHE A 60 -7.80 -2.42 13.58
C PHE A 60 -6.59 -2.58 14.51
N ALA A 61 -5.44 -1.97 14.18
CA ALA A 61 -4.22 -2.09 14.97
C ALA A 61 -4.35 -1.46 16.37
N PHE A 62 -5.20 -0.46 16.52
CA PHE A 62 -5.48 0.20 17.80
C PHE A 62 -6.80 -0.22 18.45
N LYS A 63 -7.48 -1.22 17.88
CA LYS A 63 -8.69 -1.78 18.47
C LYS A 63 -8.30 -2.91 19.41
N GLU A 64 -8.43 -2.65 20.71
CA GLU A 64 -8.25 -3.63 21.80
C GLU A 64 -9.21 -4.84 21.69
#